data_AF-A0A932FSH2-F1
#
_entry.id   AF-A0A932FSH2-F1
#
_cell.length_a   1.000
_cell.length_b   1.000
_cell.length_c   1.000
_cell.angle_alpha   90.00
_cell.angle_beta   90.00
_cell.angle_gamma   90.00
#
_symmetry.space_group_name_H-M   'P 1'
#
loop_
_entity.id
_entity.type
_entity.pdbx_description
1 polymer ?
#
loop_
_entity_poly.entity_id
_entity_poly.type
_entity_poly.pdbx_seq_one_letter_code
_entity_poly.pdbx_strand_id
1 'polypeptide(L)'
;MPYDWGPHFIVPSDLLRNFSGVVLLREELEEELLEKELECLGLSGPVIRITNPWYFRRKGEESWIKAGESDDIRNNFPVRWDTRPLQDGRYEILGIMHVIIKTAGEEKVIARQNIVEVNVEN
;
A
#
# COMPACT_ATOMS: atom_id res chain seq x y z
N MET A 1 2.58 11.51 18.93
CA MET A 1 2.18 11.85 17.54
C MET A 1 2.32 10.56 16.75
N PRO A 2 1.34 10.13 15.93
CA PRO A 2 1.58 9.02 15.02
C PRO A 2 2.69 9.48 14.08
N TYR A 3 3.82 8.82 14.12
CA TYR A 3 4.91 9.12 13.21
C TYR A 3 4.48 8.65 11.82
N ASP A 4 4.74 9.47 10.80
CA ASP A 4 4.29 9.20 9.45
C ASP A 4 5.32 8.30 8.76
N TRP A 5 4.99 7.02 8.68
CA TRP A 5 5.80 5.94 8.10
C TRP A 5 5.23 5.52 6.75
N GLY A 6 4.28 6.31 6.24
CA GLY A 6 3.58 6.06 4.99
C GLY A 6 4.45 6.44 3.80
N PRO A 7 4.30 5.72 2.68
CA PRO A 7 5.14 5.87 1.51
C PRO A 7 5.05 7.28 0.91
N HIS A 8 6.21 7.78 0.48
CA HIS A 8 6.23 8.51 -0.78
C HIS A 8 5.85 7.50 -1.86
N PHE A 9 4.71 7.72 -2.52
CA PHE A 9 4.37 6.91 -3.68
C PHE A 9 5.50 7.04 -4.69
N ILE A 10 6.12 5.93 -5.08
CA ILE A 10 6.88 5.91 -6.32
C ILE A 10 5.88 5.75 -7.46
N VAL A 11 5.00 6.75 -7.60
CA VAL A 11 4.46 7.09 -8.90
C VAL A 11 5.61 7.74 -9.67
N PRO A 12 5.75 7.58 -10.98
CA PRO A 12 6.49 8.56 -11.77
C PRO A 12 5.86 9.94 -11.52
N SER A 13 6.40 10.68 -10.55
CA SER A 13 5.99 11.99 -10.04
C SER A 13 4.67 12.05 -9.24
N ASP A 14 4.71 12.75 -8.10
CA ASP A 14 3.55 13.30 -7.36
C ASP A 14 2.61 14.18 -8.23
N LEU A 15 2.97 14.40 -9.50
CA LEU A 15 2.29 15.24 -10.48
C LEU A 15 1.42 14.44 -11.48
N LEU A 16 1.61 13.13 -11.63
CA LEU A 16 0.83 12.30 -12.55
C LEU A 16 -0.29 11.58 -11.80
N ARG A 17 -1.41 12.28 -11.60
CA ARG A 17 -2.68 11.66 -11.18
C ARG A 17 -3.42 11.02 -12.35
N ASN A 18 -2.89 11.04 -13.57
CA ASN A 18 -3.54 10.46 -14.74
C ASN A 18 -2.81 9.18 -15.15
N PHE A 19 -3.56 8.08 -15.22
CA PHE A 19 -3.05 6.76 -15.51
C PHE A 19 -3.72 6.15 -16.73
N SER A 20 -2.94 5.37 -17.48
CA SER A 20 -3.37 4.69 -18.70
C SER A 20 -2.53 3.44 -18.90
N GLY A 21 -3.10 2.41 -19.52
CA GLY A 21 -2.36 1.18 -19.83
C GLY A 21 -2.10 0.30 -18.61
N VAL A 22 -0.82 0.01 -18.35
CA VAL A 22 -0.41 -0.82 -17.21
C VAL A 22 0.43 0.04 -16.26
N VAL A 23 -0.11 0.25 -15.06
CA VAL A 23 0.52 1.02 -13.99
C VAL A 23 1.23 0.06 -13.04
N LEU A 24 2.39 0.47 -12.53
CA LEU A 24 3.10 -0.25 -11.48
C LEU A 24 2.91 0.48 -10.16
N LEU A 25 2.14 -0.12 -9.25
CA LEU A 25 1.93 0.36 -7.89
C LEU A 25 3.13 -0.06 -7.02
N ARG A 26 3.61 0.88 -6.22
CA ARG A 26 4.74 0.69 -5.30
C ARG A 26 4.55 1.54 -4.06
N GLU A 27 5.06 1.03 -2.95
CA GLU A 27 5.02 1.68 -1.65
C GLU A 27 6.37 1.44 -0.98
N GLU A 28 7.03 2.54 -0.61
CA GLU A 28 8.26 2.50 0.16
C GLU A 28 7.94 2.28 1.65
N LEU A 29 8.71 1.40 2.28
CA LEU A 29 8.66 1.17 3.72
C LEU A 29 9.83 1.88 4.35
N GLU A 30 9.55 2.86 5.21
CA GLU A 30 10.57 3.49 6.05
C GLU A 30 10.76 2.67 7.33
N GLU A 31 11.83 1.85 7.38
CA GLU A 31 12.07 0.89 8.47
C GLU A 31 12.26 1.55 9.84
N GLU A 32 13.05 2.63 9.93
CA GLU A 32 13.26 3.39 11.18
C GLU A 32 11.95 3.94 11.76
N LEU A 33 11.03 4.18 10.85
CA LEU A 33 9.74 4.74 11.09
C LEU A 33 8.91 3.57 11.66
N LEU A 34 8.73 2.48 10.91
CA LEU A 34 8.07 1.27 11.40
C LEU A 34 8.54 0.84 12.80
N GLU A 35 9.85 0.81 13.07
CA GLU A 35 10.39 0.47 14.40
C GLU A 35 9.82 1.35 15.52
N LYS A 36 9.75 2.67 15.32
CA LYS A 36 9.13 3.60 16.28
C LYS A 36 7.65 3.30 16.49
N GLU A 37 6.95 2.73 15.50
CA GLU A 37 5.54 2.33 15.61
C GLU A 37 5.40 1.17 16.55
N LEU A 38 6.22 0.15 16.29
CA LEU A 38 6.21 -1.07 17.05
C LEU A 38 6.53 -0.78 18.52
N GLU A 39 7.51 0.09 18.77
CA GLU A 39 7.83 0.58 20.11
C GLU A 39 6.65 1.33 20.76
N CYS A 40 6.02 2.27 20.06
CA CYS A 40 4.86 3.01 20.58
C CYS A 40 3.66 2.11 20.91
N LEU A 41 3.49 1.02 20.14
CA LEU A 41 2.43 0.03 20.35
C LEU A 41 2.80 -1.03 21.41
N GLY A 42 4.00 -0.96 21.97
CA GLY A 42 4.50 -1.95 22.94
C GLY A 42 4.71 -3.34 22.33
N LEU A 43 4.96 -3.38 21.01
CA LEU A 43 5.16 -4.60 20.23
C LEU A 43 6.65 -4.81 20.04
N SER A 44 7.25 -5.63 20.88
CA SER A 44 8.65 -6.05 20.76
C SER A 44 8.73 -7.47 20.20
N GLY A 45 9.34 -7.61 19.04
CA GLY A 45 9.52 -8.89 18.36
C GLY A 45 10.05 -8.72 16.94
N PRO A 46 10.66 -9.77 16.34
CA PRO A 46 11.10 -9.70 14.96
C PRO A 46 9.90 -9.60 14.01
N VAL A 47 10.00 -8.71 13.03
CA VAL A 47 9.11 -8.70 11.86
C VAL A 47 9.44 -9.94 11.03
N ILE A 48 8.45 -10.82 10.86
CA ILE A 48 8.63 -12.09 10.12
C ILE A 48 8.22 -11.96 8.66
N ARG A 49 7.28 -11.07 8.35
CA ARG A 49 6.79 -10.85 7.00
C ARG A 49 6.08 -9.51 6.90
N ILE A 50 6.23 -8.87 5.74
CA ILE A 50 5.47 -7.69 5.37
C ILE A 50 4.81 -7.97 4.03
N THR A 51 3.51 -7.69 3.92
CA THR A 51 2.75 -7.84 2.67
C THR A 51 1.96 -6.58 2.40
N ASN A 52 1.86 -6.17 1.15
CA ASN A 52 1.05 -5.03 0.75
C ASN A 52 0.07 -5.41 -0.36
N PRO A 53 -1.16 -5.81 0.00
CA PRO A 53 -2.27 -5.87 -0.93
C PRO A 53 -2.73 -4.48 -1.39
N TRP A 54 -2.99 -4.40 -2.70
CA TRP A 54 -3.51 -3.22 -3.36
C TRP A 54 -4.92 -3.47 -3.88
N TYR A 55 -5.77 -2.47 -3.72
CA TYR A 55 -7.14 -2.46 -4.19
C TYR A 55 -7.43 -1.18 -4.95
N PHE A 56 -8.43 -1.22 -5.81
CA PHE A 56 -8.96 -0.04 -6.49
C PHE A 56 -10.48 -0.08 -6.50
N ARG A 57 -11.08 1.10 -6.65
CA ARG A 57 -12.51 1.24 -6.94
C ARG A 57 -12.76 2.50 -7.74
N ARG A 58 -13.87 2.57 -8.46
CA ARG A 58 -14.31 3.85 -9.01
C ARG A 58 -14.75 4.75 -7.86
N LYS A 59 -14.40 6.04 -7.90
CA LYS A 59 -14.73 6.96 -6.80
C LYS A 59 -16.25 7.00 -6.59
N GLY A 60 -16.66 6.72 -5.35
CA GLY A 60 -18.08 6.65 -4.95
C GLY A 60 -18.67 5.24 -4.95
N GLU A 61 -17.96 4.22 -5.42
CA GLU A 61 -18.37 2.82 -5.24
C GLU A 61 -18.07 2.33 -3.82
N GLU A 62 -18.88 1.39 -3.33
CA GLU A 62 -18.73 0.84 -1.97
C GLU A 62 -17.68 -0.28 -1.92
N SER A 63 -17.59 -1.08 -2.98
CA SER A 63 -16.73 -2.27 -3.04
C SER A 63 -15.34 -1.97 -3.59
N TRP A 64 -14.34 -2.66 -3.04
CA TRP A 64 -12.96 -2.63 -3.50
C TRP A 64 -12.64 -3.87 -4.35
N ILE A 65 -11.93 -3.67 -5.45
CA ILE A 65 -11.43 -4.72 -6.33
C ILE A 65 -9.94 -4.89 -6.07
N LYS A 66 -9.48 -6.12 -5.78
CA LYS A 66 -8.05 -6.38 -5.54
C LYS A 66 -7.28 -6.26 -6.86
N ALA A 67 -6.30 -5.36 -6.91
CA ALA A 67 -5.34 -5.26 -8.01
C ALA A 67 -4.26 -6.35 -7.90
N GLY A 68 -3.80 -6.63 -6.68
CA GLY A 68 -2.79 -7.63 -6.41
C GLY A 68 -2.23 -7.51 -5.00
N GLU A 69 -1.15 -8.22 -4.73
CA GLU A 69 -0.43 -8.19 -3.45
C GLU A 69 1.04 -8.50 -3.70
N SER A 70 1.91 -7.89 -2.89
CA SER A 70 3.35 -8.14 -2.95
C SER A 70 3.94 -8.20 -1.56
N ASP A 71 4.93 -9.07 -1.37
CA ASP A 71 5.79 -9.15 -0.18
C ASP A 71 7.26 -8.87 -0.52
N ASP A 72 7.53 -8.40 -1.74
CA ASP A 72 8.86 -8.05 -2.21
C ASP A 72 9.25 -6.64 -1.77
N ILE A 73 9.75 -6.55 -0.54
CA ILE A 73 10.24 -5.32 0.09
C ILE A 73 11.34 -4.67 -0.77
N ARG A 74 12.23 -5.46 -1.39
CA ARG A 74 13.39 -4.94 -2.15
C ARG A 74 12.98 -4.13 -3.37
N ASN A 75 11.80 -4.38 -3.90
CA ASN A 75 11.25 -3.67 -5.06
C ASN A 75 10.07 -2.76 -4.68
N ASN A 76 9.91 -2.44 -3.39
CA ASN A 76 8.87 -1.57 -2.85
C ASN A 76 7.45 -2.11 -3.12
N PHE A 77 7.26 -3.40 -2.83
CA PHE A 77 5.99 -4.12 -2.94
C PHE A 77 5.27 -3.93 -4.29
N PRO A 78 5.92 -4.28 -5.42
CA PRO A 78 5.40 -3.96 -6.74
C PRO A 78 4.13 -4.76 -7.06
N VAL A 79 3.08 -4.06 -7.50
CA VAL A 79 1.87 -4.66 -8.05
C VAL A 79 1.52 -4.02 -9.39
N ARG A 80 1.28 -4.86 -10.40
CA ARG A 80 0.83 -4.39 -11.72
C ARG A 80 -0.68 -4.20 -11.70
N TRP A 81 -1.13 -3.00 -12.02
CA TRP A 81 -2.53 -2.66 -12.19
C TRP A 81 -2.82 -2.34 -13.65
N ASP A 82 -3.62 -3.17 -14.31
CA ASP A 82 -4.02 -2.98 -15.71
C ASP A 82 -5.28 -2.11 -15.77
N THR A 83 -5.13 -0.86 -16.23
CA THR A 83 -6.23 0.10 -16.32
C THR A 83 -6.99 0.04 -17.63
N ARG A 84 -6.44 -0.61 -18.68
CA ARG A 84 -7.09 -0.74 -20.00
C ARG A 84 -8.55 -1.24 -19.99
N PRO A 85 -8.95 -2.21 -19.13
CA PRO A 85 -10.34 -2.64 -19.09
C PRO A 85 -11.27 -1.70 -18.30
N LEU A 86 -10.72 -0.66 -17.66
CA LEU A 86 -11.47 0.28 -16.83
C LEU A 86 -12.04 1.42 -17.70
N GLN A 87 -13.20 1.93 -17.31
CA GLN A 87 -13.75 3.14 -17.91
C GLN A 87 -12.98 4.37 -17.43
N ASP A 88 -12.88 5.39 -18.27
CA ASP A 88 -12.29 6.67 -17.88
C ASP A 88 -13.02 7.30 -16.69
N GLY A 89 -12.25 7.99 -15.86
CA GLY A 89 -12.76 8.74 -14.72
C GLY A 89 -11.92 8.58 -13.47
N ARG A 90 -12.51 8.95 -12.32
CA ARG A 90 -11.83 8.96 -11.03
C ARG A 90 -11.91 7.62 -10.32
N TYR A 91 -10.77 7.18 -9.85
CA TYR A 91 -10.59 5.97 -9.06
C TYR A 91 -9.89 6.31 -7.76
N GLU A 92 -10.12 5.46 -6.76
CA GLU A 92 -9.35 5.45 -5.53
C GLU A 92 -8.53 4.16 -5.52
N ILE A 93 -7.26 4.28 -5.14
CA ILE A 93 -6.33 3.17 -4.93
C ILE A 93 -6.09 3.06 -3.43
N LEU A 94 -6.27 1.87 -2.88
CA LEU A 94 -6.05 1.53 -1.48
C LEU A 94 -4.86 0.57 -1.37
N GLY A 95 -3.80 0.99 -0.69
CA GLY A 95 -2.73 0.11 -0.21
C GLY A 95 -2.99 -0.26 1.25
N ILE A 96 -2.79 -1.52 1.61
CA ILE A 96 -2.87 -1.96 3.01
C ILE A 96 -1.58 -2.71 3.33
N MET A 97 -0.65 -2.07 4.02
CA MET A 97 0.56 -2.73 4.46
C MET A 97 0.29 -3.52 5.75
N HIS A 98 0.44 -4.83 5.67
CA HIS A 98 0.42 -5.73 6.83
C HIS A 98 1.84 -6.02 7.28
N VAL A 99 2.14 -5.72 8.54
CA VAL A 99 3.39 -6.08 9.22
C VAL A 99 3.07 -7.17 10.22
N ILE A 100 3.68 -8.34 10.01
CA ILE A 100 3.49 -9.52 10.86
C ILE A 100 4.69 -9.65 11.77
N ILE A 101 4.43 -9.63 13.07
CA ILE A 101 5.44 -9.61 14.13
C ILE A 101 5.25 -10.83 15.00
N LYS A 102 6.35 -11.53 15.30
CA LYS A 102 6.33 -12.63 16.24
C LYS A 102 6.61 -12.11 17.65
N THR A 103 5.60 -12.13 18.50
CA THR A 103 5.73 -11.85 19.94
C THR A 103 5.75 -13.16 20.72
N ALA A 104 6.00 -13.13 22.04
CA ALA A 104 6.25 -14.29 22.90
C ALA A 104 5.17 -15.41 22.84
N GLY A 105 5.23 -16.24 21.79
CA GLY A 105 4.31 -17.35 21.52
C GLY A 105 3.20 -17.06 20.50
N GLU A 106 3.04 -15.82 20.04
CA GLU A 106 1.91 -15.39 19.19
C GLU A 106 2.36 -14.48 18.03
N GLU A 107 1.67 -14.60 16.90
CA GLU A 107 1.81 -13.67 15.78
C GLU A 107 0.81 -12.52 15.94
N LYS A 108 1.32 -11.30 15.82
CA LYS A 108 0.50 -10.08 15.79
C LYS A 108 0.62 -9.44 14.42
N VAL A 109 -0.49 -8.94 13.90
CA VAL A 109 -0.55 -8.26 12.62
C VAL A 109 -0.94 -6.81 12.87
N ILE A 110 -0.13 -5.90 12.36
CA ILE A 110 -0.45 -4.48 12.29
C ILE A 110 -0.76 -4.16 10.83
N ALA A 111 -1.81 -3.39 10.60
CA ALA A 111 -2.20 -2.95 9.27
C ALA A 111 -2.20 -1.43 9.21
N ARG A 112 -1.53 -0.86 8.21
CA ARG A 112 -1.64 0.56 7.86
C ARG A 112 -2.29 0.67 6.49
N GLN A 113 -3.31 1.52 6.39
CA GLN A 113 -4.03 1.76 5.14
C GLN A 113 -3.66 3.12 4.57
N ASN A 114 -3.62 3.21 3.24
CA ASN A 114 -3.43 4.46 2.51
C ASN A 114 -4.35 4.49 1.30
N ILE A 115 -5.05 5.61 1.07
CA ILE A 115 -5.96 5.79 -0.06
C ILE A 115 -5.53 7.01 -0.86
N VAL A 116 -5.36 6.85 -2.17
CA VAL A 116 -5.07 7.94 -3.11
C VAL A 116 -6.05 7.97 -4.26
N GLU A 117 -6.46 9.19 -4.63
CA GLU A 117 -7.32 9.45 -5.78
C GLU A 117 -6.51 9.69 -7.05
N VAL A 118 -6.95 9.04 -8.12
CA VAL A 118 -6.30 9.01 -9.43
C VAL A 118 -7.38 9.14 -10.51
N ASN A 119 -7.00 9.62 -11.69
CA ASN A 119 -7.79 9.60 -12.91
C ASN A 119 -7.26 8.48 -13.81
N VAL A 120 -8.16 7.71 -14.41
CA VAL A 120 -7.84 6.80 -15.51
C VAL A 120 -8.32 7.44 -16.82
N GLU A 121 -7.44 7.45 -17.81
CA GLU A 121 -7.64 8.00 -19.16
C GLU A 121 -7.04 7.03 -20.19
N ASN A 122 -7.85 6.14 -20.78
CA ASN A 122 -7.41 5.11 -21.73
C ASN A 122 -7.57 5.49 -23.20
#